data_AF-A0A0T2KU30-F1
#
_entry.id   AF-A0A0T2KU30-F1
#
_cell.length_a   1.000
_cell.length_b   1.000
_cell.length_c   1.000
_cell.angle_alpha   90.00
_cell.angle_beta   90.00
_cell.angle_gamma   90.00
#
_symmetry.space_group_name_H-M   'P 1'
#
loop_
_entity.id
_entity.type
_entity.pdbx_description
1 polymer ?
#
loop_
_entity_poly.entity_id
_entity_poly.type
_entity_poly.pdbx_seq_one_letter_code
_entity_poly.pdbx_strand_id
1 'polypeptide(L)'
;MTSGDEMIPAPERTGHQASLREFSPTTTIEVARKKRTVPARWSRRRGVLGVFAAFAAVGFVAAYVGPTGLAIAQAEAVEPPISLYASTLVDAQSHVAVEAADDAETPALARGNYDVYVKPKPTPTPVAVPASSSGGSGSGWRPPFVTPDPGTAQSIAYQMVLGRGWGDDQFACLVALWNRESGWRVNAYNAGSGAYGIPQALPGSKMGSAGADWETNPATQIAWGLGYIGGRYGSPCGAWDHSNRVGWY
;
A
#
# COMPACT_ATOMS: atom_id res chain seq x y z
N MET A 1 -72.29 2.42 31.63
CA MET A 1 -73.03 3.61 31.16
C MET A 1 -72.12 4.81 31.32
N THR A 2 -72.11 5.69 30.32
CA THR A 2 -71.45 7.02 30.19
C THR A 2 -69.91 7.00 30.04
N SER A 3 -69.35 7.24 28.85
CA SER A 3 -69.17 8.54 28.12
C SER A 3 -68.17 9.45 28.84
N GLY A 4 -67.22 10.14 28.21
CA GLY A 4 -66.80 10.41 26.82
C GLY A 4 -65.39 11.03 26.93
N ASP A 5 -64.51 10.89 25.94
CA ASP A 5 -64.31 11.89 24.87
C ASP A 5 -64.21 13.32 25.42
N GLU A 6 -62.99 13.90 25.53
CA GLU A 6 -62.70 15.25 25.00
C GLU A 6 -61.21 15.65 25.08
N MET A 7 -60.66 15.91 23.89
CA MET A 7 -59.69 16.93 23.46
C MET A 7 -58.37 17.20 24.21
N ILE A 8 -57.29 16.88 23.49
CA ILE A 8 -55.95 17.48 23.60
C ILE A 8 -55.88 18.70 22.65
N PRO A 9 -55.54 19.92 23.11
CA PRO A 9 -55.27 21.04 22.22
C PRO A 9 -53.85 20.96 21.59
N ALA A 10 -53.80 21.21 20.28
CA ALA A 10 -52.59 21.33 19.47
C ALA A 10 -51.79 22.62 19.77
N PRO A 11 -50.47 22.66 19.52
CA PRO A 11 -49.68 23.88 19.66
C PRO A 11 -49.88 24.84 18.46
N GLU A 12 -50.13 26.11 18.79
CA GLU A 12 -50.23 27.24 17.86
C GLU A 12 -48.93 27.46 17.07
N ARG A 13 -49.11 27.71 15.77
CA ARG A 13 -48.07 28.03 14.80
C ARG A 13 -48.08 29.54 14.56
N THR A 14 -47.24 30.27 15.28
CA THR A 14 -47.12 31.73 15.10
C THR A 14 -46.36 32.05 13.81
N GLY A 15 -47.05 32.72 12.89
CA GLY A 15 -46.49 33.19 11.63
C GLY A 15 -45.48 34.32 11.80
N HIS A 16 -44.50 34.36 10.91
CA HIS A 16 -43.78 35.58 10.57
C HIS A 16 -44.09 35.92 9.13
N GLN A 17 -44.66 37.11 8.98
CA GLN A 17 -45.14 37.67 7.74
C GLN A 17 -43.98 37.95 6.78
N ALA A 18 -44.12 37.45 5.55
CA ALA A 18 -43.38 37.92 4.40
C ALA A 18 -43.98 39.26 3.96
N SER A 19 -43.18 40.32 4.03
CA SER A 19 -43.55 41.63 3.48
C SER A 19 -43.21 41.65 1.99
N LEU A 20 -44.25 41.64 1.15
CA LEU A 20 -44.20 41.95 -0.27
C LEU A 20 -44.27 43.47 -0.46
N ARG A 21 -43.34 44.05 -1.22
CA ARG A 21 -43.52 45.37 -1.87
C ARG A 21 -42.87 45.39 -3.26
N GLU A 22 -43.73 45.19 -4.24
CA GLU A 22 -43.98 45.96 -5.47
C GLU A 22 -42.83 46.39 -6.41
N PHE A 23 -43.11 46.11 -7.69
CA PHE A 23 -42.31 46.34 -8.89
C PHE A 23 -42.69 47.66 -9.63
N SER A 24 -41.68 48.20 -10.32
CA SER A 24 -41.70 49.00 -11.59
C SER A 24 -42.00 50.52 -11.53
N PRO A 25 -41.62 51.35 -12.55
CA PRO A 25 -41.13 51.01 -13.90
C PRO A 25 -39.87 51.74 -14.45
N THR A 26 -39.29 51.10 -15.48
CA THR A 26 -38.72 51.59 -16.76
C THR A 26 -38.11 53.00 -16.86
N THR A 27 -36.82 53.06 -17.22
CA THR A 27 -36.25 54.14 -18.04
C THR A 27 -35.29 53.56 -19.07
N THR A 28 -35.63 53.78 -20.34
CA THR A 28 -34.91 53.42 -21.56
C THR A 28 -33.98 54.56 -21.94
N ILE A 29 -32.68 54.33 -22.20
CA ILE A 29 -31.84 55.13 -23.13
C ILE A 29 -30.80 54.22 -23.83
N GLU A 30 -30.54 54.56 -25.09
CA GLU A 30 -29.97 53.84 -26.23
C GLU A 30 -28.47 53.46 -26.26
N VAL A 31 -28.23 52.32 -26.90
CA VAL A 31 -27.27 51.98 -27.99
C VAL A 31 -25.87 52.61 -28.03
N ALA A 32 -24.85 51.73 -27.97
CA ALA A 32 -23.65 51.84 -28.81
C ALA A 32 -23.17 50.44 -29.25
N ARG A 33 -23.53 50.04 -30.48
CA ARG A 33 -23.17 48.75 -31.09
C ARG A 33 -21.76 48.85 -31.70
N LYS A 34 -20.73 48.40 -30.97
CA LYS A 34 -19.37 48.29 -31.54
C LYS A 34 -19.20 46.94 -32.24
N LYS A 35 -19.27 46.95 -33.58
CA LYS A 35 -18.94 45.79 -34.42
C LYS A 35 -17.45 45.44 -34.23
N ARG A 36 -17.14 44.29 -33.63
CA ARG A 36 -15.81 43.69 -33.72
C ARG A 36 -15.90 42.53 -34.72
N THR A 37 -15.33 42.78 -35.89
CA THR A 37 -15.11 41.81 -36.94
C THR A 37 -14.03 40.81 -36.51
N VAL A 38 -14.28 39.53 -36.73
CA VAL A 38 -13.30 38.46 -36.60
C VAL A 38 -12.69 38.20 -37.98
N PRO A 39 -11.36 38.25 -38.11
CA PRO A 39 -10.65 37.46 -39.11
C PRO A 39 -9.60 36.58 -38.43
N ALA A 40 -9.11 35.47 -38.96
CA ALA A 40 -9.60 34.54 -39.96
C ALA A 40 -8.81 33.25 -39.69
N ARG A 41 -9.47 32.11 -39.91
CA ARG A 41 -8.85 30.77 -39.97
C ARG A 41 -7.68 30.77 -40.96
N TRP A 42 -6.48 30.37 -40.54
CA TRP A 42 -5.43 29.94 -41.46
C TRP A 42 -5.32 28.42 -41.45
N SER A 43 -5.34 27.86 -42.66
CA SER A 43 -5.44 26.44 -42.97
C SER A 43 -4.06 25.77 -43.07
N ARG A 44 -4.04 24.47 -42.77
CA ARG A 44 -2.92 23.55 -43.04
C ARG A 44 -2.47 23.65 -44.49
N ARG A 45 -1.14 23.64 -44.74
CA ARG A 45 -0.43 22.67 -45.62
C ARG A 45 1.04 23.06 -45.89
N ARG A 46 1.90 22.03 -45.77
CA ARG A 46 3.16 21.74 -46.49
C ARG A 46 4.48 22.31 -45.97
N GLY A 47 5.43 21.41 -45.72
CA GLY A 47 6.87 21.72 -45.63
C GLY A 47 7.69 20.79 -44.74
N VAL A 48 7.73 19.48 -45.03
CA VAL A 48 8.75 18.54 -44.51
C VAL A 48 10.09 18.84 -45.22
N LEU A 49 11.21 18.82 -44.48
CA LEU A 49 12.66 18.75 -44.86
C LEU A 49 13.45 19.73 -43.96
N GLY A 50 14.52 19.41 -43.25
CA GLY A 50 15.36 18.21 -43.27
C GLY A 50 16.01 17.94 -41.92
N VAL A 51 16.00 16.66 -41.59
CA VAL A 51 16.95 15.97 -40.73
C VAL A 51 18.32 16.06 -41.41
N PHE A 52 19.28 16.79 -40.84
CA PHE A 52 20.70 16.66 -41.20
C PHE A 52 21.38 15.74 -40.18
N ALA A 53 21.08 14.45 -40.32
CA ALA A 53 22.09 13.43 -40.06
C ALA A 53 23.05 13.44 -41.26
N ALA A 54 24.31 13.78 -41.00
CA ALA A 54 25.41 13.55 -41.94
C ALA A 54 26.62 13.03 -41.15
N PHE A 55 26.52 11.76 -40.75
CA PHE A 55 27.68 10.90 -40.57
C PHE A 55 28.27 10.64 -41.96
N ALA A 56 29.49 11.11 -42.22
CA ALA A 56 30.25 10.75 -43.41
C ALA A 56 31.76 10.72 -43.09
N ALA A 57 32.41 9.62 -43.51
CA ALA A 57 33.82 9.21 -43.35
C ALA A 57 34.18 8.65 -41.95
N VAL A 58 34.47 7.36 -41.73
CA VAL A 58 35.29 6.42 -42.51
C VAL A 58 34.77 4.98 -42.27
N GLY A 59 34.37 4.30 -43.34
CA GLY A 59 34.13 2.86 -43.36
C GLY A 59 34.87 2.25 -44.55
N PHE A 60 35.43 1.06 -44.33
CA PHE A 60 35.95 0.11 -45.33
C PHE A 60 37.46 0.16 -45.67
N VAL A 61 38.28 -0.50 -44.84
CA VAL A 61 39.35 -1.37 -45.35
C VAL A 61 38.91 -2.80 -45.09
N ALA A 62 38.57 -3.49 -46.17
CA ALA A 62 38.14 -4.87 -46.19
C ALA A 62 39.31 -5.85 -46.27
N ALA A 63 39.10 -6.99 -45.59
CA ALA A 63 39.32 -8.34 -46.09
C ALA A 63 40.66 -8.65 -46.76
N TYR A 64 41.56 -9.29 -46.01
CA TYR A 64 42.39 -10.37 -46.55
C TYR A 64 42.91 -11.26 -45.41
N VAL A 65 42.20 -12.37 -45.15
CA VAL A 65 42.69 -13.75 -44.89
C VAL A 65 41.49 -14.53 -44.32
N GLY A 66 41.12 -15.59 -45.02
CA GLY A 66 39.77 -16.17 -45.04
C GLY A 66 39.42 -17.19 -43.95
N PRO A 67 38.22 -17.77 -44.04
CA PRO A 67 37.69 -18.72 -43.08
C PRO A 67 38.09 -20.15 -43.47
N THR A 68 39.01 -20.76 -42.72
CA THR A 68 39.21 -22.21 -42.77
C THR A 68 38.53 -22.81 -41.55
N GLY A 69 37.41 -23.48 -41.80
CA GLY A 69 36.77 -24.34 -40.82
C GLY A 69 37.72 -25.45 -40.39
N LEU A 70 37.90 -25.56 -39.07
CA LEU A 70 38.19 -26.82 -38.41
C LEU A 70 36.99 -27.16 -37.56
N ALA A 71 36.30 -28.22 -37.97
CA ALA A 71 35.30 -28.89 -37.17
C ALA A 71 35.94 -29.34 -35.86
N ILE A 72 35.45 -28.81 -34.73
CA ILE A 72 35.60 -29.47 -33.44
C ILE A 72 34.23 -30.03 -33.13
N ALA A 73 34.16 -31.35 -33.01
CA ALA A 73 32.98 -32.10 -32.64
C ALA A 73 32.33 -31.49 -31.40
N GLN A 74 31.00 -31.34 -31.44
CA GLN A 74 30.22 -31.10 -30.22
C GLN A 74 30.35 -32.36 -29.34
N ALA A 75 31.20 -32.30 -28.32
CA ALA A 75 31.02 -33.14 -27.16
C ALA A 75 29.93 -32.47 -26.32
N GLU A 76 28.77 -33.11 -26.18
CA GLU A 76 27.81 -32.76 -25.13
C GLU A 76 28.48 -33.05 -23.78
N ALA A 77 29.13 -32.03 -23.22
CA ALA A 77 29.56 -32.05 -21.83
C ALA A 77 28.40 -31.55 -20.97
N VAL A 78 27.84 -32.45 -20.16
CA VAL A 78 26.93 -32.14 -19.06
C VAL A 78 27.58 -31.07 -18.18
N GLU A 79 26.96 -29.89 -18.07
CA GLU A 79 27.47 -28.78 -17.25
C GLU A 79 27.40 -29.14 -15.75
N PRO A 80 28.54 -29.16 -15.01
CA PRO A 80 28.51 -29.21 -13.55
C PRO A 80 28.12 -27.84 -12.97
N PRO A 81 27.44 -27.77 -11.81
CA PRO A 81 27.16 -26.48 -11.17
C PRO A 81 28.46 -25.75 -10.85
N ILE A 82 28.58 -24.53 -11.36
CA ILE A 82 29.74 -23.68 -11.18
C ILE A 82 29.85 -23.32 -9.69
N SER A 83 30.93 -23.75 -9.03
CA SER A 83 31.20 -23.37 -7.64
C SER A 83 31.70 -21.93 -7.58
N LEU A 84 31.39 -21.23 -6.47
CA LEU A 84 31.87 -19.87 -6.17
C LEU A 84 33.40 -19.68 -6.35
N TYR A 85 34.18 -20.76 -6.24
CA TYR A 85 35.62 -20.75 -6.47
C TYR A 85 36.00 -20.46 -7.94
N ALA A 86 35.27 -21.00 -8.90
CA ALA A 86 35.56 -20.79 -10.32
C ALA A 86 35.20 -19.36 -10.78
N SER A 87 34.18 -18.73 -10.18
CA SER A 87 33.86 -17.32 -10.42
C SER A 87 34.94 -16.37 -9.92
N THR A 88 35.61 -16.69 -8.80
CA THR A 88 36.68 -15.82 -8.26
C THR A 88 37.98 -15.84 -9.06
N LEU A 89 38.24 -16.89 -9.84
CA LEU A 89 39.44 -16.96 -10.68
C LEU A 89 39.35 -16.06 -11.93
N VAL A 90 38.14 -15.85 -12.45
CA VAL A 90 37.89 -14.93 -13.58
C VAL A 90 37.94 -13.47 -13.11
N ASP A 91 37.44 -13.17 -11.91
CA ASP A 91 37.51 -11.82 -11.32
C ASP A 91 38.91 -11.43 -10.85
N ALA A 92 39.78 -12.40 -10.52
CA ALA A 92 41.17 -12.10 -10.18
C ALA A 92 42.00 -11.67 -11.40
N GLN A 93 41.62 -12.06 -12.62
CA GLN A 93 42.33 -11.67 -13.84
C GLN A 93 41.87 -10.33 -14.41
N SER A 94 40.66 -9.86 -14.07
CA SER A 94 40.16 -8.54 -14.50
C SER A 94 40.73 -7.38 -13.66
N HIS A 95 41.22 -7.64 -12.44
CA HIS A 95 41.78 -6.63 -11.55
C HIS A 95 43.27 -6.30 -11.75
N VAL A 96 44.02 -7.04 -12.57
CA VAL A 96 45.47 -6.78 -12.78
C VAL A 96 45.73 -5.79 -13.93
N ALA A 97 44.72 -5.45 -14.73
CA ALA A 97 44.88 -4.58 -15.91
C ALA A 97 44.52 -3.10 -15.69
N VAL A 98 44.02 -2.73 -14.50
CA VAL A 98 43.56 -1.37 -14.21
C VAL A 98 44.07 -0.94 -12.84
N GLU A 99 45.33 -0.50 -12.75
CA GLU A 99 45.84 0.44 -11.72
C GLU A 99 47.37 0.60 -11.87
N ALA A 100 47.76 1.33 -12.91
CA ALA A 100 49.00 2.11 -12.92
C ALA A 100 48.61 3.56 -13.23
N ALA A 101 47.97 4.23 -12.26
CA ALA A 101 47.78 5.68 -12.24
C ALA A 101 47.36 6.15 -10.83
N ASP A 102 48.27 6.93 -10.24
CA ASP A 102 48.27 7.88 -9.12
C ASP A 102 47.08 8.04 -8.13
N ASP A 103 47.49 7.97 -6.86
CA ASP A 103 47.18 8.80 -5.68
C ASP A 103 45.76 9.02 -5.15
N ALA A 104 45.65 8.61 -3.88
CA ALA A 104 44.84 9.14 -2.76
C ALA A 104 43.53 8.43 -2.35
N GLU A 105 43.65 7.81 -1.16
CA GLU A 105 42.71 7.76 -0.03
C GLU A 105 41.62 6.66 0.04
N THR A 106 41.53 6.09 1.25
CA THR A 106 40.40 5.41 1.95
C THR A 106 40.30 3.87 1.83
N PRO A 107 39.58 3.17 2.73
CA PRO A 107 39.26 3.40 4.15
C PRO A 107 39.72 2.24 5.06
N ALA A 108 39.71 2.45 6.38
CA ALA A 108 39.96 1.40 7.36
C ALA A 108 38.96 0.24 7.22
N LEU A 109 39.45 -0.95 6.85
CA LEU A 109 38.67 -2.18 6.79
C LEU A 109 38.30 -2.61 8.21
N ALA A 110 37.03 -2.43 8.59
CA ALA A 110 36.46 -3.08 9.76
C ALA A 110 36.58 -4.60 9.60
N ARG A 111 37.32 -5.24 10.52
CA ARG A 111 37.53 -6.68 10.56
C ARG A 111 36.19 -7.36 10.87
N GLY A 112 35.49 -7.82 9.83
CA GLY A 112 34.23 -8.53 9.97
C GLY A 112 34.39 -9.78 10.84
N ASN A 113 33.48 -9.93 11.81
CA ASN A 113 33.31 -11.17 12.55
C ASN A 113 32.69 -12.21 11.60
N TYR A 114 33.21 -13.44 11.65
CA TYR A 114 32.65 -14.58 10.96
C TYR A 114 31.68 -15.30 11.92
N ASP A 115 30.43 -15.46 11.52
CA ASP A 115 29.51 -16.35 12.22
C ASP A 115 29.80 -17.79 11.75
N VAL A 116 30.36 -18.59 12.65
CA VAL A 116 30.51 -20.03 12.47
C VAL A 116 29.10 -20.63 12.33
N TYR A 117 28.87 -21.35 11.23
CA TYR A 117 27.65 -22.14 11.04
C TYR A 117 27.64 -23.30 12.03
N VAL A 118 27.16 -23.07 13.25
CA VAL A 118 26.78 -24.13 14.17
C VAL A 118 25.53 -24.76 13.59
N LYS A 119 25.66 -25.98 13.05
CA LYS A 119 24.52 -26.80 12.63
C LYS A 119 23.51 -26.79 13.78
N PRO A 120 22.29 -26.22 13.62
CA PRO A 120 21.34 -26.16 14.72
C PRO A 120 21.08 -27.58 15.21
N LYS A 121 21.38 -27.83 16.48
CA LYS A 121 20.84 -28.98 17.21
C LYS A 121 19.33 -28.97 16.94
N PRO A 122 18.72 -30.09 16.53
CA PRO A 122 17.30 -30.12 16.18
C PRO A 122 16.52 -29.44 17.28
N THR A 123 15.91 -28.31 16.95
CA THR A 123 14.93 -27.65 17.79
C THR A 123 13.92 -28.73 18.16
N PRO A 124 13.65 -28.98 19.46
CA PRO A 124 12.59 -29.91 19.83
C PRO A 124 11.35 -29.50 19.03
N THR A 125 10.74 -30.46 18.35
CA THR A 125 9.42 -30.32 17.76
C THR A 125 8.59 -29.53 18.77
N PRO A 126 8.03 -28.37 18.41
CA PRO A 126 7.16 -27.66 19.34
C PRO A 126 6.06 -28.65 19.69
N VAL A 127 6.14 -29.21 20.89
CA VAL A 127 5.00 -29.85 21.52
C VAL A 127 3.97 -28.74 21.50
N ALA A 128 2.90 -28.95 20.74
CA ALA A 128 1.75 -28.08 20.76
C ALA A 128 1.38 -27.91 22.24
N VAL A 129 1.78 -26.79 22.83
CA VAL A 129 1.10 -26.28 24.01
C VAL A 129 -0.34 -26.19 23.54
N PRO A 130 -1.28 -26.93 24.15
CA PRO A 130 -2.66 -26.82 23.76
C PRO A 130 -2.96 -25.32 23.85
N ALA A 131 -3.33 -24.73 22.71
CA ALA A 131 -3.90 -23.40 22.70
C ALA A 131 -4.93 -23.42 23.82
N SER A 132 -4.76 -22.55 24.81
CA SER A 132 -5.84 -22.27 25.74
C SER A 132 -6.97 -21.75 24.87
N SER A 133 -7.83 -22.67 24.45
CA SER A 133 -9.12 -22.43 23.89
C SER A 133 -9.92 -21.81 25.02
N SER A 134 -9.74 -20.52 25.25
CA SER A 134 -10.79 -19.71 25.87
C SER A 134 -11.93 -19.71 24.86
N GLY A 135 -12.76 -20.74 24.99
CA GLY A 135 -13.89 -21.01 24.12
C GLY A 135 -14.83 -19.81 24.11
N GLY A 136 -14.94 -19.19 22.95
CA GLY A 136 -16.17 -18.54 22.53
C GLY A 136 -16.85 -19.48 21.55
N SER A 137 -17.81 -20.28 22.03
CA SER A 137 -18.79 -20.93 21.16
C SER A 137 -19.69 -19.85 20.55
N GLY A 138 -19.16 -19.14 19.55
CA GLY A 138 -19.96 -18.45 18.55
C GLY A 138 -20.04 -19.37 17.34
N SER A 139 -21.20 -19.94 17.07
CA SER A 139 -21.48 -20.70 15.84
C SER A 139 -21.57 -19.78 14.61
N GLY A 140 -20.66 -18.82 14.50
CA GLY A 140 -20.56 -17.86 13.41
C GLY A 140 -19.60 -18.37 12.33
N TRP A 141 -19.87 -17.98 11.08
CA TRP A 141 -18.96 -18.26 9.97
C TRP A 141 -17.57 -17.63 10.24
N ARG A 142 -16.52 -18.45 10.15
CA ARG A 142 -15.13 -17.98 10.27
C ARG A 142 -14.50 -17.82 8.88
N PRO A 143 -13.80 -16.71 8.62
CA PRO A 143 -13.07 -16.55 7.39
C PRO A 143 -11.91 -17.55 7.30
N PRO A 144 -11.58 -18.04 6.09
CA PRO A 144 -10.40 -18.84 5.87
C PRO A 144 -9.13 -18.01 6.08
N PHE A 145 -8.04 -18.67 6.49
CA PHE A 145 -6.73 -18.03 6.58
C PHE A 145 -6.23 -17.60 5.20
N VAL A 146 -5.56 -16.44 5.18
CA VAL A 146 -4.83 -15.95 4.03
C VAL A 146 -3.40 -15.61 4.46
N THR A 147 -2.42 -16.06 3.67
CA THR A 147 -1.03 -15.69 3.90
C THR A 147 -0.84 -14.23 3.47
N PRO A 148 -0.38 -13.33 4.34
CA PRO A 148 -0.17 -11.94 3.98
C PRO A 148 1.07 -11.76 3.10
N ASP A 149 0.97 -10.90 2.10
CA ASP A 149 2.10 -10.58 1.22
C ASP A 149 3.16 -9.76 1.99
N PRO A 150 4.47 -10.06 1.85
CA PRO A 150 5.53 -9.30 2.49
C PRO A 150 5.48 -7.81 2.15
N GLY A 151 5.76 -6.95 3.15
CA GLY A 151 5.79 -5.51 2.98
C GLY A 151 4.41 -4.82 3.02
N THR A 152 3.32 -5.59 3.16
CA THR A 152 1.97 -5.04 3.31
C THR A 152 1.62 -4.74 4.77
N ALA A 153 0.62 -3.90 5.01
CA ALA A 153 0.05 -3.69 6.34
C ALA A 153 -0.45 -5.00 6.98
N GLN A 154 -0.94 -5.94 6.18
CA GLN A 154 -1.35 -7.27 6.64
C GLN A 154 -0.17 -8.07 7.19
N SER A 155 1.01 -8.01 6.54
CA SER A 155 2.20 -8.70 7.04
C SER A 155 2.68 -8.15 8.39
N ILE A 156 2.60 -6.82 8.59
CA ILE A 156 2.90 -6.17 9.87
C ILE A 156 1.91 -6.65 10.94
N ALA A 157 0.62 -6.65 10.63
CA ALA A 157 -0.41 -7.11 11.55
C ALA A 157 -0.24 -8.58 11.92
N TYR A 158 0.13 -9.44 10.96
CA TYR A 158 0.36 -10.85 11.24
C TYR A 158 1.47 -11.06 12.27
N GLN A 159 2.61 -10.38 12.11
CA GLN A 159 3.69 -10.45 13.10
C GLN A 159 3.24 -9.96 14.49
N MET A 160 2.46 -8.88 14.54
CA MET A 160 1.93 -8.36 15.81
C MET A 160 0.86 -9.27 16.44
N VAL A 161 0.06 -9.96 15.63
CA VAL A 161 -0.92 -10.96 16.08
C VAL A 161 -0.20 -12.16 16.70
N LEU A 162 0.81 -12.69 16.02
CA LEU A 162 1.66 -13.77 16.55
C LEU A 162 2.39 -13.34 17.83
N GLY A 163 2.94 -12.13 17.86
CA GLY A 163 3.60 -11.57 19.05
C GLY A 163 2.68 -11.39 20.27
N ARG A 164 1.35 -11.38 20.06
CA ARG A 164 0.34 -11.37 21.12
C ARG A 164 -0.09 -12.77 21.57
N GLY A 165 0.46 -13.83 20.96
CA GLY A 165 0.05 -15.21 21.21
C GLY A 165 -1.25 -15.60 20.52
N TRP A 166 -1.73 -14.81 19.57
CA TRP A 166 -2.89 -15.13 18.75
C TRP A 166 -2.45 -15.90 17.49
N GLY A 167 -3.20 -16.93 17.11
CA GLY A 167 -2.89 -17.79 15.98
C GLY A 167 -3.46 -17.31 14.64
N ASP A 168 -3.23 -18.12 13.61
CA ASP A 168 -3.68 -17.89 12.23
C ASP A 168 -5.19 -17.67 12.11
N ASP A 169 -5.96 -18.32 12.96
CA ASP A 169 -7.41 -18.18 13.00
C ASP A 169 -7.85 -16.78 13.43
N GLN A 170 -7.14 -16.19 14.39
CA GLN A 170 -7.35 -14.81 14.83
C GLN A 170 -6.93 -13.82 13.74
N PHE A 171 -5.82 -14.11 13.06
CA PHE A 171 -5.40 -13.29 11.93
C PHE A 171 -6.44 -13.30 10.80
N ALA A 172 -7.02 -14.46 10.47
CA ALA A 172 -8.07 -14.57 9.46
C ALA A 172 -9.28 -13.67 9.79
N CYS A 173 -9.73 -13.69 11.05
CA CYS A 173 -10.80 -12.81 11.53
C CYS A 173 -10.43 -11.32 11.43
N LEU A 174 -9.19 -10.97 11.79
CA LEU A 174 -8.68 -9.60 11.68
C LEU A 174 -8.70 -9.11 10.22
N VAL A 175 -8.24 -9.95 9.29
CA VAL A 175 -8.25 -9.64 7.85
C VAL A 175 -9.65 -9.36 7.36
N ALA A 176 -10.60 -10.24 7.67
CA ALA A 176 -12.00 -10.02 7.27
C ALA A 176 -12.59 -8.75 7.91
N LEU A 177 -12.28 -8.50 9.18
CA LEU A 177 -12.75 -7.32 9.92
C LEU A 177 -12.25 -6.04 9.27
N TRP A 178 -10.93 -5.83 9.19
CA TRP A 178 -10.38 -4.58 8.66
C TRP A 178 -10.51 -4.44 7.14
N ASN A 179 -10.78 -5.53 6.41
CA ASN A 179 -11.25 -5.44 5.03
C ASN A 179 -12.59 -4.70 4.94
N ARG A 180 -13.56 -4.98 5.84
CA ARG A 180 -14.86 -4.27 5.89
C ARG A 180 -14.70 -2.82 6.31
N GLU A 181 -13.78 -2.54 7.21
CA GLU A 181 -13.59 -1.19 7.76
C GLU A 181 -12.94 -0.24 6.75
N SER A 182 -11.80 -0.62 6.19
CA SER A 182 -10.95 0.30 5.42
C SER A 182 -10.39 -0.30 4.14
N GLY A 183 -10.48 -1.62 3.96
CA GLY A 183 -9.71 -2.34 2.95
C GLY A 183 -8.20 -2.26 3.22
N TRP A 184 -7.80 -2.21 4.50
CA TRP A 184 -6.39 -2.09 4.93
C TRP A 184 -5.67 -0.80 4.51
N ARG A 185 -6.41 0.25 4.13
CA ARG A 185 -5.82 1.54 3.74
C ARG A 185 -5.51 2.41 4.96
N VAL A 186 -4.25 2.80 5.10
CA VAL A 186 -3.74 3.66 6.19
C VAL A 186 -4.38 5.05 6.20
N ASN A 187 -4.75 5.55 5.03
CA ASN A 187 -5.38 6.86 4.83
C ASN A 187 -6.90 6.76 4.61
N ALA A 188 -7.54 5.64 4.98
CA ALA A 188 -8.99 5.52 4.86
C ALA A 188 -9.69 6.52 5.79
N TYR A 189 -10.35 7.52 5.21
CA TYR A 189 -11.14 8.49 5.94
C TYR A 189 -12.62 8.39 5.56
N ASN A 190 -13.48 8.27 6.56
CA ASN A 190 -14.93 8.33 6.38
C ASN A 190 -15.43 9.74 6.71
N ALA A 191 -15.80 10.51 5.69
CA ALA A 191 -16.23 11.90 5.88
C ALA A 191 -17.55 12.06 6.68
N GLY A 192 -18.40 11.03 6.68
CA GLY A 192 -19.67 11.06 7.42
C GLY A 192 -19.50 10.87 8.92
N SER A 193 -18.61 9.97 9.33
CA SER A 193 -18.36 9.66 10.75
C SER A 193 -17.12 10.32 11.34
N GLY A 194 -16.14 10.69 10.51
CA GLY A 194 -14.81 11.13 10.95
C GLY A 194 -13.87 9.98 11.33
N ALA A 195 -14.23 8.73 11.07
CA ALA A 195 -13.37 7.58 11.34
C ALA A 195 -12.14 7.55 10.42
N TYR A 196 -10.99 7.12 10.96
CA TYR A 196 -9.71 7.17 10.25
C TYR A 196 -8.90 5.88 10.35
N GLY A 197 -8.19 5.57 9.27
CA GLY A 197 -7.14 4.57 9.19
C GLY A 197 -7.62 3.13 9.06
N ILE A 198 -6.68 2.19 9.16
CA ILE A 198 -6.91 0.75 9.05
C ILE A 198 -8.04 0.29 9.99
N PRO A 199 -8.02 0.61 11.31
CA PRO A 199 -9.04 0.15 12.22
C PRO A 199 -10.32 1.01 12.22
N GLN A 200 -10.38 2.09 11.42
CA GLN A 200 -11.47 3.09 11.44
C GLN A 200 -11.70 3.66 12.85
N ALA A 201 -10.64 4.17 13.49
CA ALA A 201 -10.71 4.74 14.83
C ALA A 201 -11.51 6.05 14.87
N LEU A 202 -12.34 6.22 15.92
CA LEU A 202 -13.17 7.42 16.12
C LEU A 202 -12.95 8.05 17.52
N PRO A 203 -12.44 9.31 17.58
CA PRO A 203 -11.68 9.99 16.53
C PRO A 203 -10.34 9.29 16.24
N GLY A 204 -9.81 9.49 15.03
CA GLY A 204 -8.51 8.93 14.61
C GLY A 204 -7.35 9.29 15.54
N SER A 205 -7.38 10.48 16.14
CA SER A 205 -6.36 10.98 17.08
C SER A 205 -6.11 10.09 18.30
N LYS A 206 -7.03 9.19 18.65
CA LYS A 206 -6.82 8.20 19.71
C LYS A 206 -5.65 7.26 19.42
N MET A 207 -5.36 7.02 18.13
CA MET A 207 -4.19 6.24 17.71
C MET A 207 -2.85 6.91 18.08
N GLY A 208 -2.85 8.20 18.38
CA GLY A 208 -1.68 8.92 18.90
C GLY A 208 -1.10 8.34 20.19
N SER A 209 -1.89 7.58 20.95
CA SER A 209 -1.41 6.84 22.13
C SER A 209 -0.46 5.69 21.80
N ALA A 210 -0.48 5.17 20.57
CA ALA A 210 0.45 4.15 20.11
C ALA A 210 1.69 4.73 19.41
N GLY A 211 1.64 6.00 19.00
CA GLY A 211 2.73 6.69 18.30
C GLY A 211 2.27 8.01 17.70
N ALA A 212 3.15 9.01 17.69
CA ALA A 212 2.85 10.35 17.18
C ALA A 212 2.61 10.38 15.66
N ASP A 213 3.09 9.37 14.93
CA ASP A 213 3.02 9.20 13.48
C ASP A 213 1.79 8.41 13.01
N TRP A 214 0.79 8.24 13.88
CA TRP A 214 -0.41 7.43 13.65
C TRP A 214 -1.16 7.72 12.36
N GLU A 215 -1.12 8.96 11.86
CA GLU A 215 -1.88 9.35 10.68
C GLU A 215 -1.33 8.67 9.41
N THR A 216 -0.03 8.39 9.34
CA THR A 216 0.60 7.88 8.11
C THR A 216 1.30 6.54 8.29
N ASN A 217 1.47 6.07 9.52
CA ASN A 217 2.17 4.82 9.81
C ASN A 217 1.20 3.64 10.04
N PRO A 218 1.15 2.62 9.14
CA PRO A 218 0.33 1.42 9.35
C PRO A 218 0.67 0.69 10.64
N ALA A 219 1.94 0.58 11.02
CA ALA A 219 2.35 -0.14 12.21
C ALA A 219 1.76 0.49 13.48
N THR A 220 1.76 1.82 13.56
CA THR A 220 1.16 2.56 14.68
C THR A 220 -0.36 2.35 14.74
N GLN A 221 -1.05 2.41 13.59
CA GLN A 221 -2.50 2.18 13.54
C GLN A 221 -2.87 0.74 13.92
N ILE A 222 -2.10 -0.24 13.42
CA ILE A 222 -2.30 -1.66 13.71
C ILE A 222 -2.03 -1.93 15.20
N ALA A 223 -0.95 -1.40 15.77
CA ALA A 223 -0.62 -1.58 17.18
C ALA A 223 -1.74 -1.07 18.08
N TRP A 224 -2.27 0.13 17.79
CA TRP A 224 -3.43 0.69 18.49
C TRP A 224 -4.68 -0.17 18.30
N GLY A 225 -5.02 -0.53 17.06
CA GLY A 225 -6.21 -1.30 16.74
C GLY A 225 -6.22 -2.69 17.39
N LEU A 226 -5.08 -3.39 17.40
CA LEU A 226 -4.94 -4.67 18.09
C LEU A 226 -5.05 -4.52 19.61
N GLY A 227 -4.53 -3.41 20.17
CA GLY A 227 -4.71 -3.09 21.59
C GLY A 227 -6.18 -2.88 21.95
N TYR A 228 -6.90 -2.11 21.15
CA TYR A 228 -8.34 -1.88 21.30
C TYR A 228 -9.14 -3.19 21.18
N ILE A 229 -8.85 -4.01 20.16
CA ILE A 229 -9.48 -5.33 19.97
C ILE A 229 -9.26 -6.22 21.18
N GLY A 230 -8.01 -6.35 21.64
CA GLY A 230 -7.69 -7.16 22.81
C GLY A 230 -8.38 -6.68 24.09
N GLY A 231 -8.41 -5.37 24.32
CA GLY A 231 -9.02 -4.79 25.52
C GLY A 231 -10.55 -4.87 25.54
N ARG A 232 -11.22 -4.78 24.39
CA ARG A 232 -12.69 -4.72 24.31
C ARG A 232 -13.35 -6.05 23.97
N TYR A 233 -12.70 -6.85 23.12
CA TYR A 233 -13.25 -8.09 22.58
C TYR A 233 -12.46 -9.33 22.99
N GLY A 234 -11.32 -9.15 23.66
CA GLY A 234 -10.40 -10.23 24.04
C GLY A 234 -9.55 -10.75 22.88
N SER A 235 -10.12 -10.85 21.67
CA SER A 235 -9.43 -11.37 20.49
C SER A 235 -10.01 -10.83 19.18
N PRO A 236 -9.26 -10.90 18.06
CA PRO A 236 -9.77 -10.54 16.74
C PRO A 236 -11.05 -11.28 16.32
N CYS A 237 -11.18 -12.57 16.63
CA CYS A 237 -12.40 -13.29 16.31
C CYS A 237 -13.57 -12.89 17.22
N GLY A 238 -13.32 -12.52 18.48
CA GLY A 238 -14.34 -11.92 19.34
C GLY A 238 -14.89 -10.61 18.74
N ALA A 239 -14.00 -9.78 18.17
CA ALA A 239 -14.38 -8.55 17.48
C ALA A 239 -15.15 -8.83 16.18
N TRP A 240 -14.70 -9.80 15.38
CA TRP A 240 -15.39 -10.23 14.16
C TRP A 240 -16.81 -10.72 14.43
N ASP A 241 -16.99 -11.58 15.43
CA ASP A 241 -18.30 -12.10 15.83
C ASP A 241 -19.23 -10.99 16.29
N HIS A 242 -18.71 -10.02 17.05
CA HIS A 242 -19.47 -8.83 17.42
C HIS A 242 -19.86 -8.00 16.20
N SER A 243 -18.92 -7.75 15.30
CA SER A 243 -19.15 -6.98 14.07
C SER A 243 -20.20 -7.62 13.15
N ASN A 244 -20.25 -8.96 13.07
CA ASN A 244 -21.29 -9.66 12.32
C ASN A 244 -22.68 -9.52 12.93
N ARG A 245 -22.78 -9.42 14.26
CA ARG A 245 -24.07 -9.28 14.96
C ARG A 245 -24.58 -7.84 14.99
N VAL A 246 -23.67 -6.87 15.19
CA VAL A 246 -24.04 -5.49 15.52
C VAL A 246 -23.72 -4.51 14.39
N GLY A 247 -22.89 -4.92 13.43
CA GLY A 247 -22.45 -4.07 12.31
C GLY A 247 -21.25 -3.17 12.63
N TRP A 248 -20.76 -3.18 13.88
CA TRP A 248 -19.58 -2.43 14.33
C TRP A 248 -18.77 -3.23 15.36
N TYR A 249 -17.53 -2.81 15.61
CA TYR A 249 -16.65 -3.28 16.69
C TYR A 249 -15.89 -2.07 17.29
#